data_AF-A0A482WBD1-F1
#
_entry.id   AF-A0A482WBD1-F1
#
_cell.length_a   1.000
_cell.length_b   1.000
_cell.length_c   1.000
_cell.angle_alpha   90.00
_cell.angle_beta   90.00
_cell.angle_gamma   90.00
#
_symmetry.space_group_name_H-M   'P 1'
#
loop_
_entity.id
_entity.type
_entity.pdbx_description
1 polymer ?
#
loop_
_entity_poly.entity_id
_entity_poly.type
_entity_poly.pdbx_seq_one_letter_code
_entity_poly.pdbx_strand_id
1 'polypeptide(L)'
;MTWSGGWGQLTNRGKLEMYLLGLKLKELYGNFIPEYYYHKDVKILSSYADRCLMSAEILLAALFPPKGNQIWNENLLWQPIPVHYVPRSEDNLIVMKSKCKKYDEEFAQVLKSETFQSINAENQQLFQYLTKHTGQLIDNIGSVEQLYNTLEIELLHNLTLPSWTQNVSFDHMKYLAARYLEAFTETDYMKRMKGAHDLTLVNILKTLGYKPVLKPGFGASFILEMRNNSEIIVTISTGLQLID
;
A
#
# COMPACT_ATOMS: atom_id res chain seq x y z
N MET A 1 6.30 -22.33 -10.76
CA MET A 1 4.92 -21.80 -10.65
C MET A 1 4.85 -20.49 -11.42
N THR A 2 3.72 -20.19 -12.07
CA THR A 2 3.55 -18.98 -12.88
C THR A 2 2.40 -18.14 -12.33
N TRP A 3 2.68 -16.92 -11.90
CA TRP A 3 1.66 -15.93 -11.59
C TRP A 3 0.96 -15.52 -12.89
N SER A 4 -0.35 -15.78 -13.00
CA SER A 4 -1.11 -15.57 -14.25
C SER A 4 -1.09 -14.12 -14.74
N GLY A 5 -1.05 -13.16 -13.82
CA GLY A 5 -0.89 -11.74 -14.13
C GLY A 5 0.56 -11.28 -14.20
N GLY A 6 1.54 -12.10 -13.84
CA GLY A 6 2.92 -11.67 -13.62
C GLY A 6 3.15 -10.99 -12.27
N TRP A 7 4.39 -10.61 -12.00
CA TRP A 7 4.83 -10.06 -10.71
C TRP A 7 4.33 -8.63 -10.49
N GLY A 8 3.82 -8.34 -9.29
CA GLY A 8 3.41 -7.01 -8.88
C GLY A 8 2.12 -6.48 -9.51
N GLN A 9 1.33 -7.37 -10.14
CA GLN A 9 0.09 -7.06 -10.84
C GLN A 9 -1.15 -7.28 -9.97
N LEU A 10 -2.25 -6.57 -10.28
CA LEU A 10 -3.48 -6.64 -9.51
C LEU A 10 -4.24 -7.95 -9.80
N THR A 11 -4.54 -8.70 -8.75
CA THR A 11 -5.29 -9.97 -8.85
C THR A 11 -6.79 -9.73 -8.93
N ASN A 12 -7.57 -10.71 -9.39
CA ASN A 12 -9.04 -10.59 -9.42
C ASN A 12 -9.65 -10.39 -8.03
N ARG A 13 -9.03 -10.95 -6.98
CA ARG A 13 -9.39 -10.65 -5.59
C ARG A 13 -9.22 -9.16 -5.28
N GLY A 14 -8.06 -8.59 -5.61
CA GLY A 14 -7.80 -7.16 -5.41
C GLY A 14 -8.75 -6.26 -6.22
N LYS A 15 -9.13 -6.67 -7.43
CA LYS A 15 -10.16 -5.98 -8.23
C LYS A 15 -11.49 -5.94 -7.47
N LEU A 16 -11.95 -7.07 -6.95
CA LEU A 16 -13.19 -7.14 -6.17
C LEU A 16 -13.12 -6.27 -4.91
N GLU A 17 -12.02 -6.33 -4.17
CA GLU A 17 -11.80 -5.50 -2.97
C GLU A 17 -11.93 -4.00 -3.28
N MET A 18 -11.33 -3.53 -4.38
CA MET A 18 -11.44 -2.13 -4.79
C MET A 18 -12.85 -1.73 -5.26
N TYR A 19 -13.56 -2.65 -5.93
CA TYR A 19 -14.95 -2.43 -6.34
C TYR A 19 -15.86 -2.28 -5.12
N LEU A 20 -15.74 -3.20 -4.14
CA LEU A 20 -16.49 -3.15 -2.88
C LEU A 20 -16.17 -1.88 -2.08
N LEU A 21 -14.91 -1.43 -2.07
CA LEU A 21 -14.54 -0.15 -1.46
C LEU A 21 -15.25 1.03 -2.14
N GLY A 22 -15.35 1.05 -3.47
CA GLY A 22 -16.10 2.08 -4.20
C GLY A 22 -17.59 2.10 -3.86
N LEU A 23 -18.21 0.92 -3.73
CA LEU A 23 -19.60 0.80 -3.25
C LEU A 23 -19.75 1.35 -1.83
N LYS A 24 -18.80 1.02 -0.94
CA LYS A 24 -18.84 1.48 0.45
C LYS A 24 -18.71 2.99 0.55
N LEU A 25 -17.83 3.60 -0.25
CA LEU A 25 -17.71 5.06 -0.32
C LEU A 25 -19.00 5.71 -0.83
N LYS A 26 -19.68 5.10 -1.81
CA LYS A 26 -20.97 5.59 -2.31
C LYS A 26 -22.06 5.51 -1.24
N GLU A 27 -22.08 4.43 -0.44
CA GLU A 27 -23.01 4.26 0.68
C GLU A 27 -22.78 5.33 1.76
N LEU A 28 -21.52 5.53 2.18
CA LEU A 28 -21.18 6.44 3.28
C LEU A 28 -21.30 7.92 2.89
N TYR A 29 -20.92 8.26 1.66
CA TYR A 29 -20.79 9.65 1.22
C TYR A 29 -21.70 10.01 0.05
N GLY A 30 -22.70 9.19 -0.29
CA GLY A 30 -23.58 9.43 -1.45
C GLY A 30 -24.36 10.75 -1.42
N ASN A 31 -24.53 11.35 -0.23
CA ASN A 31 -25.13 12.68 -0.07
C ASN A 31 -24.14 13.83 -0.34
N PHE A 32 -22.83 13.57 -0.26
CA PHE A 32 -21.76 14.56 -0.48
C PHE A 32 -21.12 14.38 -1.86
N ILE A 33 -20.83 13.15 -2.25
CA ILE A 33 -20.28 12.79 -3.56
C ILE A 33 -21.40 12.94 -4.59
N PRO A 34 -21.21 13.73 -5.66
CA PRO A 34 -22.19 13.89 -6.71
C PRO A 34 -22.69 12.55 -7.26
N GLU A 35 -23.97 12.50 -7.64
CA GLU A 35 -24.53 11.29 -8.24
C GLU A 35 -23.84 10.96 -9.58
N TYR A 36 -23.56 12.00 -10.37
CA TYR A 36 -22.90 11.96 -11.67
C TYR A 36 -21.44 12.38 -11.55
N TYR A 37 -20.56 11.83 -12.39
CA TYR A 37 -19.18 12.31 -12.44
C TYR A 37 -19.11 13.67 -13.14
N TYR A 38 -18.47 14.64 -12.50
CA TYR A 38 -18.07 15.90 -13.12
C TYR A 38 -16.61 16.21 -12.82
N HIS A 39 -15.86 16.57 -13.86
CA HIS A 39 -14.41 16.79 -13.77
C HIS A 39 -13.99 17.94 -12.83
N LYS A 40 -14.93 18.82 -12.45
CA LYS A 40 -14.69 19.94 -11.52
C LYS A 40 -14.83 19.53 -10.05
N ASP A 41 -15.59 18.47 -9.78
CA ASP A 41 -15.96 18.07 -8.41
C ASP A 41 -15.05 16.94 -7.89
N VAL A 42 -14.50 16.13 -8.81
CA VAL A 42 -13.74 14.92 -8.45
C VAL A 42 -12.42 14.90 -9.20
N LYS A 43 -11.31 14.88 -8.46
CA LYS A 43 -9.95 14.71 -8.98
C LYS A 43 -9.36 13.41 -8.46
N ILE A 44 -8.84 12.60 -9.37
CA ILE A 44 -8.22 11.33 -9.05
C ILE A 44 -6.74 11.39 -9.40
N LEU A 45 -5.92 11.04 -8.42
CA LEU A 45 -4.48 10.92 -8.56
C LEU A 45 -4.06 9.55 -8.02
N SER A 46 -3.27 8.83 -8.80
CA SER A 46 -2.73 7.53 -8.44
C SER A 46 -1.21 7.48 -8.65
N SER A 47 -0.58 6.45 -8.09
CA SER A 47 0.78 6.09 -8.43
C SER A 47 0.85 5.59 -9.89
N TYR A 48 2.00 5.75 -10.54
CA TYR A 48 2.27 5.26 -11.89
C TYR A 48 2.12 3.73 -12.07
N ALA A 49 2.15 2.95 -10.99
CA ALA A 49 2.17 1.49 -11.08
C ALA A 49 0.82 0.94 -11.58
N ASP A 50 0.86 -0.01 -12.51
CA ASP A 50 -0.35 -0.60 -13.13
C ASP A 50 -1.40 -1.02 -12.10
N ARG A 51 -0.99 -1.76 -11.06
CA ARG A 51 -1.91 -2.19 -9.99
C ARG A 51 -2.64 -1.03 -9.31
N CYS A 52 -2.02 0.15 -9.21
CA CYS A 52 -2.61 1.33 -8.58
C CYS A 52 -3.56 2.07 -9.54
N LEU A 53 -3.23 2.13 -10.82
CA LEU A 53 -4.11 2.68 -11.85
C LEU A 53 -5.37 1.81 -11.99
N MET A 54 -5.19 0.49 -12.14
CA MET A 54 -6.29 -0.47 -12.20
C MET A 54 -7.17 -0.43 -10.95
N SER A 55 -6.57 -0.36 -9.75
CA SER A 55 -7.33 -0.23 -8.51
C SER A 55 -8.20 1.03 -8.47
N ALA A 56 -7.67 2.17 -8.93
CA ALA A 56 -8.42 3.42 -8.99
C ALA A 56 -9.57 3.35 -10.00
N GLU A 57 -9.32 2.82 -11.20
CA GLU A 57 -10.34 2.65 -12.24
C GLU A 57 -11.50 1.76 -11.78
N ILE A 58 -11.21 0.67 -11.07
CA ILE A 58 -12.23 -0.26 -10.58
C ILE A 58 -13.04 0.34 -9.44
N LEU A 59 -12.40 1.05 -8.51
CA LEU A 59 -13.10 1.81 -7.47
C LEU A 59 -14.05 2.83 -8.10
N LEU A 60 -13.60 3.55 -9.12
CA LEU A 60 -14.40 4.56 -9.81
C LEU A 60 -15.58 3.95 -10.58
N ALA A 61 -15.42 2.76 -11.14
CA ALA A 61 -16.51 2.02 -11.78
C ALA A 61 -17.67 1.73 -10.82
N ALA A 62 -17.37 1.45 -9.54
CA ALA A 62 -18.39 1.30 -8.50
C ALA A 62 -18.94 2.63 -7.97
N LEU A 63 -18.09 3.66 -7.88
CA LEU A 63 -18.45 4.96 -7.29
C LEU A 63 -19.31 5.84 -8.22
N PHE A 64 -19.06 5.75 -9.54
CA PHE A 64 -19.70 6.55 -10.58
C PHE A 64 -20.22 5.70 -11.77
N PRO A 65 -21.12 4.72 -11.52
CA PRO A 65 -21.80 4.05 -12.62
C PRO A 65 -22.55 5.09 -13.46
N PRO A 66 -22.45 5.05 -14.80
CA PRO A 66 -23.09 6.05 -15.66
C PRO A 66 -24.62 5.96 -15.53
N LYS A 67 -25.27 7.13 -15.54
CA LYS A 67 -26.72 7.27 -15.50
C LYS A 67 -27.17 8.27 -16.56
N GLY A 68 -28.39 8.09 -17.07
CA GLY A 68 -29.00 9.00 -18.04
C GLY A 68 -28.08 9.29 -19.22
N ASN A 69 -27.78 10.57 -19.44
CA ASN A 69 -26.94 11.03 -20.55
C ASN A 69 -25.45 10.66 -20.43
N GLN A 70 -24.96 10.15 -19.29
CA GLN A 70 -23.59 9.63 -19.15
C GLN A 70 -23.45 8.18 -19.64
N ILE A 71 -24.55 7.50 -19.94
CA ILE A 71 -24.52 6.16 -20.54
C ILE A 71 -24.17 6.30 -22.02
N TRP A 72 -22.90 6.03 -22.35
CA TRP A 72 -22.42 6.02 -23.73
C TRP A 72 -22.62 4.66 -24.41
N ASN A 73 -22.86 3.60 -23.63
CA ASN A 73 -23.09 2.24 -24.08
C ASN A 73 -24.07 1.50 -23.14
N GLU A 74 -25.24 1.13 -23.64
CA GLU A 74 -26.28 0.47 -22.83
C GLU A 74 -25.90 -0.95 -22.38
N ASN A 75 -24.98 -1.61 -23.09
CA ASN A 75 -24.50 -2.96 -22.75
C ASN A 75 -23.29 -2.93 -21.80
N LEU A 76 -22.80 -1.75 -21.42
CA LEU A 76 -21.65 -1.58 -20.55
C LEU A 76 -21.87 -0.36 -19.66
N LEU A 77 -22.40 -0.59 -18.44
CA LEU A 77 -22.62 0.44 -17.42
C LEU A 77 -21.31 0.86 -16.73
N TRP A 78 -20.36 1.34 -17.55
CA TRP A 78 -19.09 1.89 -17.15
C TRP A 78 -18.83 3.15 -17.96
N GLN A 79 -18.15 4.13 -17.39
CA GLN A 79 -17.70 5.33 -18.09
C GLN A 79 -16.21 5.59 -17.82
N PRO A 80 -15.48 6.14 -18.81
CA PRO A 80 -14.09 6.51 -18.61
C PRO A 80 -14.00 7.71 -17.66
N ILE A 81 -13.26 7.55 -16.57
CA ILE A 81 -12.94 8.65 -15.64
C ILE A 81 -11.42 8.81 -15.61
N PRO A 82 -10.88 10.00 -15.88
CA PRO A 82 -9.43 10.23 -15.89
C PRO A 82 -8.77 9.92 -14.54
N VAL A 83 -7.76 9.05 -14.55
CA VAL A 83 -6.85 8.80 -13.44
C VAL A 83 -5.50 9.43 -13.79
N HIS A 84 -5.12 10.48 -13.07
CA HIS A 84 -3.84 11.15 -13.28
C HIS A 84 -2.73 10.46 -12.49
N TYR A 85 -1.50 10.53 -13.00
CA TYR A 85 -0.31 10.09 -12.28
C TYR A 85 0.89 10.95 -12.70
N VAL A 86 1.95 10.90 -11.89
CA VAL A 86 3.26 11.45 -12.21
C VAL A 86 4.20 10.27 -12.52
N PRO A 87 5.05 10.33 -13.56
CA PRO A 87 6.02 9.28 -13.85
C PRO A 87 6.88 8.95 -12.61
N ARG A 88 7.21 7.67 -12.41
CA ARG A 88 7.94 7.18 -11.22
C ARG A 88 9.15 8.05 -10.86
N SER A 89 10.00 8.36 -11.84
CA SER A 89 11.26 9.09 -11.64
C SER A 89 11.07 10.56 -11.26
N GLU A 90 9.86 11.09 -11.41
CA GLU A 90 9.50 12.49 -11.17
C GLU A 90 8.52 12.63 -10.01
N ASP A 91 7.87 11.54 -9.61
CA ASP A 91 6.89 11.52 -8.53
C ASP A 91 7.56 11.91 -7.20
N ASN A 92 7.19 13.09 -6.72
CA ASN A 92 7.56 13.69 -5.44
C ASN A 92 6.37 13.81 -4.49
N LEU A 93 5.27 13.09 -4.77
CA LEU A 93 4.00 13.20 -4.04
C LEU A 93 3.52 11.86 -3.47
N ILE A 94 3.39 10.82 -4.31
CA ILE A 94 2.84 9.52 -3.89
C ILE A 94 3.95 8.53 -3.60
N VAL A 95 4.72 8.09 -4.61
CA VAL A 95 5.80 7.10 -4.37
C VAL A 95 7.13 7.74 -3.97
N MET A 96 7.26 9.05 -4.17
CA MET A 96 8.43 9.86 -3.80
C MET A 96 9.73 9.20 -4.25
N LYS A 97 9.81 8.93 -5.55
CA LYS A 97 10.96 8.33 -6.26
C LYS A 97 11.72 9.35 -7.12
N SER A 98 11.27 10.60 -7.13
CA SER A 98 12.10 11.73 -7.56
C SER A 98 13.40 11.80 -6.75
N LYS A 99 14.49 12.22 -7.40
CA LYS A 99 15.81 12.27 -6.80
C LYS A 99 15.82 13.24 -5.61
N CYS A 100 16.25 12.76 -4.44
CA CYS A 100 16.34 13.59 -3.24
C CYS A 100 17.60 13.23 -2.46
N LYS A 101 18.74 13.83 -2.85
CA LYS A 101 20.06 13.53 -2.29
C LYS A 101 20.09 13.55 -0.75
N LYS A 102 19.49 14.57 -0.14
CA LYS A 102 19.44 14.70 1.33
C LYS A 102 18.66 13.54 1.98
N TYR A 103 17.52 13.15 1.43
CA TYR A 103 16.75 12.01 1.94
C TYR A 103 17.54 10.71 1.79
N ASP A 104 18.17 10.49 0.64
CA ASP A 104 18.93 9.27 0.36
C ASP A 104 20.14 9.14 1.32
N GLU A 105 20.84 10.24 1.59
CA GLU A 105 21.93 10.30 2.55
C GLU A 105 21.44 10.00 3.98
N GLU A 106 20.32 10.58 4.38
CA GLU A 106 19.76 10.38 5.72
C GLU A 106 19.22 8.97 5.93
N PHE A 107 18.55 8.38 4.93
CA PHE A 107 18.13 6.98 4.97
C PHE A 107 19.32 6.03 5.07
N ALA A 108 20.40 6.30 4.32
CA ALA A 108 21.63 5.52 4.42
C ALA A 108 22.27 5.62 5.82
N GLN A 109 22.15 6.77 6.50
CA GLN A 109 22.60 6.93 7.88
C GLN A 109 21.71 6.17 8.87
N VAL A 110 20.39 6.18 8.69
CA VAL A 110 19.44 5.40 9.50
C VAL A 110 19.78 3.90 9.45
N LEU A 111 20.02 3.35 8.26
CA LEU A 111 20.38 1.93 8.12
C LEU A 111 21.75 1.58 8.74
N LYS A 112 22.63 2.57 8.92
CA LYS A 112 23.95 2.43 9.59
C LYS A 112 23.90 2.76 11.09
N SER A 113 22.76 3.20 11.62
CA SER A 113 22.61 3.53 13.03
C SER A 113 22.77 2.28 13.91
N GLU A 114 23.17 2.49 15.17
CA GLU A 114 23.31 1.42 16.16
C GLU A 114 22.03 0.58 16.26
N THR A 115 20.86 1.22 16.26
CA THR A 115 19.55 0.53 16.28
C THR A 115 19.42 -0.52 15.19
N PHE A 116 19.67 -0.16 13.92
CA PHE A 116 19.50 -1.09 12.80
C PHE A 116 20.65 -2.08 12.68
N GLN A 117 21.87 -1.67 13.03
CA GLN A 117 23.02 -2.57 13.07
C GLN A 117 22.87 -3.65 14.14
N SER A 118 22.38 -3.30 15.32
CA SER A 118 22.09 -4.26 16.40
C SER A 118 20.98 -5.25 16.01
N ILE A 119 19.88 -4.77 15.42
CA ILE A 119 18.83 -5.67 14.90
C ILE A 119 19.41 -6.65 13.87
N ASN A 120 20.23 -6.18 12.92
CA ASN A 120 20.87 -7.07 11.95
C ASN A 120 21.83 -8.07 12.63
N ALA A 121 22.59 -7.65 13.63
CA ALA A 121 23.54 -8.49 14.36
C ALA A 121 22.83 -9.59 15.18
N GLU A 122 21.72 -9.25 15.83
CA GLU A 122 20.90 -10.19 16.62
C GLU A 122 20.23 -11.26 15.74
N ASN A 123 20.02 -10.97 14.45
CA ASN A 123 19.28 -11.83 13.52
C ASN A 123 20.17 -12.63 12.55
N GLN A 124 21.48 -12.67 12.76
CA GLN A 124 22.43 -13.34 11.85
C GLN A 124 22.13 -14.83 11.64
N GLN A 125 21.70 -15.55 12.67
CA GLN A 125 21.36 -16.97 12.55
C GLN A 125 20.17 -17.19 11.62
N LEU A 126 19.14 -16.34 11.74
CA LEU A 126 17.98 -16.36 10.84
C LEU A 126 18.41 -16.08 9.40
N PHE A 127 19.25 -15.06 9.19
CA PHE A 127 19.73 -14.67 7.87
C PHE A 127 20.50 -15.79 7.18
N GLN A 128 21.37 -16.49 7.91
CA GLN A 128 22.10 -17.67 7.41
C GLN A 128 21.14 -18.81 7.05
N TYR A 129 20.15 -19.09 7.90
CA TYR A 129 19.14 -20.11 7.63
C TYR A 129 18.34 -19.79 6.36
N LEU A 130 17.82 -18.57 6.26
CA LEU A 130 17.05 -18.12 5.09
C LEU A 130 17.90 -18.19 3.82
N THR A 131 19.15 -17.69 3.86
CA THR A 131 20.07 -17.72 2.72
C THR A 131 20.30 -19.15 2.21
N LYS A 132 20.53 -20.09 3.12
CA LYS A 132 20.73 -21.50 2.79
C LYS A 132 19.52 -22.11 2.08
N HIS A 133 18.31 -21.75 2.51
CA HIS A 133 17.08 -22.37 2.03
C HIS A 133 16.46 -21.68 0.80
N THR A 134 16.68 -20.38 0.63
CA THR A 134 16.19 -19.62 -0.52
C THR A 134 17.19 -19.60 -1.68
N GLY A 135 18.48 -19.79 -1.40
CA GLY A 135 19.56 -19.60 -2.36
C GLY A 135 19.83 -18.13 -2.70
N GLN A 136 19.17 -17.19 -2.02
CA GLN A 136 19.37 -15.74 -2.16
C GLN A 136 20.09 -15.20 -0.93
N LEU A 137 20.99 -14.23 -1.12
CA LEU A 137 21.68 -13.59 0.00
C LEU A 137 20.68 -12.81 0.86
N ILE A 138 20.48 -13.25 2.10
CA ILE A 138 19.76 -12.53 3.15
C ILE A 138 20.79 -12.07 4.17
N ASP A 139 21.03 -10.77 4.26
CA ASP A 139 22.09 -10.18 5.09
C ASP A 139 21.60 -8.98 5.93
N ASN A 140 20.34 -8.57 5.74
CA ASN A 140 19.71 -7.49 6.48
C ASN A 140 18.18 -7.65 6.53
N ILE A 141 17.53 -6.91 7.42
CA ILE A 141 16.06 -6.95 7.57
C ILE A 141 15.27 -6.53 6.33
N GLY A 142 15.86 -5.75 5.41
CA GLY A 142 15.24 -5.42 4.12
C GLY A 142 15.19 -6.61 3.16
N SER A 143 16.20 -7.47 3.18
CA SER A 143 16.17 -8.75 2.44
C SER A 143 15.14 -9.72 3.04
N VAL A 144 14.97 -9.70 4.38
CA VAL A 144 13.90 -10.44 5.06
C VAL A 144 12.52 -9.92 4.67
N GLU A 145 12.35 -8.59 4.57
CA GLU A 145 11.09 -7.96 4.17
C GLU A 145 10.61 -8.43 2.79
N GLN A 146 11.52 -8.48 1.80
CA GLN A 146 11.20 -8.95 0.45
C GLN A 146 10.77 -10.42 0.43
N LEU A 147 11.49 -11.27 1.18
CA LEU A 147 11.15 -12.69 1.29
C LEU A 147 9.82 -12.89 2.03
N TYR A 148 9.62 -12.19 3.15
CA TYR A 148 8.39 -12.24 3.92
C TYR A 148 7.18 -11.88 3.05
N ASN A 149 7.25 -10.77 2.29
CA ASN A 149 6.17 -10.37 1.40
C ASN A 149 5.85 -11.44 0.35
N THR A 150 6.88 -12.10 -0.19
CA THR A 150 6.68 -13.19 -1.16
C THR A 150 5.92 -14.35 -0.52
N LEU A 151 6.37 -14.83 0.64
CA LEU A 151 5.75 -15.95 1.36
C LEU A 151 4.33 -15.60 1.84
N GLU A 152 4.09 -14.36 2.30
CA GLU A 152 2.77 -13.88 2.69
C GLU A 152 1.80 -13.89 1.51
N ILE A 153 2.22 -13.42 0.33
CA ILE A 153 1.41 -13.45 -0.88
C ILE A 153 1.11 -14.90 -1.31
N GLU A 154 2.09 -15.80 -1.22
CA GLU A 154 1.89 -17.21 -1.55
C GLU A 154 0.85 -17.87 -0.63
N LEU A 155 0.93 -17.64 0.69
CA LEU A 155 -0.07 -18.11 1.65
C LEU A 155 -1.46 -17.57 1.35
N LEU A 156 -1.58 -16.27 1.04
CA LEU A 156 -2.87 -15.64 0.69
C LEU A 156 -3.50 -16.21 -0.60
N HIS A 157 -2.71 -16.89 -1.43
CA HIS A 157 -3.17 -17.59 -2.62
C HIS A 157 -3.32 -19.11 -2.41
N ASN A 158 -3.40 -19.55 -1.14
CA ASN A 158 -3.54 -20.95 -0.75
C ASN A 158 -2.44 -21.85 -1.31
N LEU A 159 -1.25 -21.30 -1.56
CA LEU A 159 -0.12 -22.07 -2.03
C LEU A 159 0.55 -22.78 -0.85
N THR A 160 1.00 -24.00 -1.09
CA THR A 160 1.79 -24.75 -0.11
C THR A 160 3.20 -24.18 -0.08
N LEU A 161 3.58 -23.61 1.07
CA LEU A 161 4.94 -23.14 1.27
C LEU A 161 5.93 -24.30 1.37
N PRO A 162 7.21 -24.08 1.01
CA PRO A 162 8.27 -25.07 1.20
C PRO A 162 8.40 -25.51 2.67
N SER A 163 8.72 -26.78 2.92
CA SER A 163 8.78 -27.34 4.29
C SER A 163 9.72 -26.59 5.25
N TRP A 164 10.79 -25.97 4.74
CA TRP A 164 11.75 -25.21 5.56
C TRP A 164 11.11 -24.01 6.28
N THR A 165 10.00 -23.49 5.77
CA THR A 165 9.30 -22.33 6.36
C THR A 165 8.65 -22.67 7.71
N GLN A 166 8.39 -23.96 7.97
CA GLN A 166 7.84 -24.44 9.25
C GLN A 166 8.78 -24.22 10.43
N ASN A 167 10.09 -24.11 10.18
CA ASN A 167 11.10 -23.86 11.20
C ASN A 167 11.42 -22.37 11.39
N VAL A 168 10.66 -21.47 10.75
CA VAL A 168 10.85 -20.02 10.85
C VAL A 168 9.63 -19.39 11.49
N SER A 169 9.85 -18.47 12.43
CA SER A 169 8.77 -17.67 12.98
C SER A 169 8.32 -16.61 11.96
N PHE A 170 7.12 -16.80 11.39
CA PHE A 170 6.49 -15.84 10.49
C PHE A 170 6.22 -14.51 11.19
N ASP A 171 5.81 -14.53 12.45
CA ASP A 171 5.58 -13.32 13.24
C ASP A 171 6.87 -12.52 13.44
N HIS A 172 8.00 -13.21 13.62
CA HIS A 172 9.30 -12.57 13.73
C HIS A 172 9.74 -11.96 12.38
N MET A 173 9.57 -12.69 11.27
CA MET A 173 9.82 -12.13 9.93
C MET A 173 8.94 -10.91 9.64
N LYS A 174 7.66 -10.96 10.02
CA LYS A 174 6.71 -9.85 9.91
C LYS A 174 7.14 -8.65 10.73
N TYR A 175 7.65 -8.87 11.94
CA TYR A 175 8.21 -7.82 12.79
C TYR A 175 9.42 -7.15 12.11
N LEU A 176 10.37 -7.93 11.60
CA LEU A 176 11.56 -7.38 10.90
C LEU A 176 11.16 -6.61 9.63
N ALA A 177 10.19 -7.13 8.88
CA ALA A 177 9.61 -6.47 7.71
C ALA A 177 8.99 -5.11 8.08
N ALA A 178 8.15 -5.08 9.13
CA ALA A 178 7.56 -3.85 9.63
C ALA A 178 8.65 -2.86 10.07
N ARG A 179 9.67 -3.29 10.82
CA ARG A 179 10.79 -2.44 11.24
C ARG A 179 11.58 -1.85 10.08
N TYR A 180 11.78 -2.60 9.00
CA TYR A 180 12.39 -2.08 7.78
C TYR A 180 11.53 -1.01 7.10
N LEU A 181 10.21 -1.24 6.99
CA LEU A 181 9.29 -0.23 6.46
C LEU A 181 9.30 1.05 7.30
N GLU A 182 9.35 0.93 8.62
CA GLU A 182 9.43 2.09 9.51
C GLU A 182 10.73 2.92 9.33
N ALA A 183 11.82 2.31 8.86
CA ALA A 183 13.09 3.00 8.61
C ALA A 183 12.95 4.14 7.59
N PHE A 184 12.01 4.05 6.65
CA PHE A 184 11.75 5.08 5.64
C PHE A 184 11.24 6.39 6.23
N THR A 185 10.80 6.39 7.49
CA THR A 185 10.29 7.55 8.25
C THR A 185 10.81 7.60 9.68
N GLU A 186 12.05 7.15 9.89
CA GLU A 186 12.68 7.16 11.22
C GLU A 186 12.82 8.59 11.77
N THR A 187 13.35 9.52 10.98
CA THR A 187 13.62 10.90 11.40
C THR A 187 12.46 11.85 11.09
N ASP A 188 12.41 12.99 11.78
CA ASP A 188 11.38 14.00 11.53
C ASP A 188 11.49 14.66 10.15
N TYR A 189 12.71 14.78 9.62
CA TYR A 189 12.91 15.22 8.24
C TYR A 189 12.34 14.18 7.27
N MET A 190 12.68 12.91 7.44
CA MET A 190 12.20 11.84 6.55
C MET A 190 10.68 11.67 6.59
N LYS A 191 10.03 11.82 7.75
CA LYS A 191 8.56 11.83 7.89
C LYS A 191 7.89 12.90 7.02
N ARG A 192 8.48 14.11 6.97
CA ARG A 192 7.97 15.22 6.13
C ARG A 192 8.19 14.99 4.64
N MET A 193 9.19 14.18 4.30
CA MET A 193 9.69 13.98 2.94
C MET A 193 9.25 12.65 2.32
N LYS A 194 8.42 11.83 2.98
CA LYS A 194 8.07 10.50 2.44
C LYS A 194 6.59 10.16 2.46
N GLY A 195 6.03 9.99 1.28
CA GLY A 195 4.89 9.15 0.93
C GLY A 195 5.38 7.89 0.19
N ALA A 196 4.59 6.82 0.26
CA ALA A 196 4.73 5.62 -0.58
C ALA A 196 3.37 4.87 -0.78
N HIS A 197 3.30 3.55 -0.72
CA HIS A 197 2.02 2.81 -0.89
C HIS A 197 1.37 2.53 0.48
N ASP A 198 1.54 1.31 0.99
CA ASP A 198 1.32 0.93 2.39
C ASP A 198 2.01 1.90 3.37
N LEU A 199 3.25 2.28 3.07
CA LEU A 199 4.01 3.31 3.74
C LEU A 199 3.31 4.68 3.80
N THR A 200 2.46 5.08 2.83
CA THR A 200 1.72 6.35 2.93
C THR A 200 0.76 6.33 4.09
N LEU A 201 -0.02 5.25 4.25
CA LEU A 201 -0.95 5.12 5.37
C LEU A 201 -0.18 5.07 6.69
N VAL A 202 0.89 4.26 6.76
CA VAL A 202 1.79 4.19 7.93
C VAL A 202 2.32 5.58 8.29
N ASN A 203 2.81 6.34 7.31
CA ASN A 203 3.40 7.66 7.53
C ASN A 203 2.38 8.70 7.95
N ILE A 204 1.19 8.73 7.34
CA ILE A 204 0.09 9.60 7.74
C ILE A 204 -0.30 9.30 9.20
N LEU A 205 -0.51 8.03 9.54
CA LEU A 205 -0.87 7.61 10.89
C LEU A 205 0.19 8.02 11.92
N LYS A 206 1.48 7.81 11.61
CA LYS A 206 2.59 8.25 12.47
C LYS A 206 2.65 9.76 12.63
N THR A 207 2.47 10.50 11.55
CA THR A 207 2.49 11.96 11.56
C THR A 207 1.34 12.52 12.40
N LEU A 208 0.19 11.83 12.42
CA LEU A 208 -0.96 12.16 13.25
C LEU A 208 -0.86 11.63 14.69
N GLY A 209 0.22 10.91 15.05
CA GLY A 209 0.49 10.45 16.42
C GLY A 209 -0.08 9.07 16.79
N TYR A 210 -0.63 8.30 15.85
CA TYR A 210 -1.16 6.96 16.13
C TYR A 210 -0.03 5.91 16.27
N LYS A 211 -0.08 5.08 17.34
CA LYS A 211 0.81 3.93 17.60
C LYS A 211 0.00 2.78 18.26
N PRO A 212 0.30 1.49 17.98
CA PRO A 212 1.30 0.95 17.08
C PRO A 212 0.85 0.95 15.62
N VAL A 213 1.81 0.96 14.68
CA VAL A 213 1.49 1.02 13.25
C VAL A 213 1.65 -0.36 12.64
N LEU A 214 0.51 -1.04 12.47
CA LEU A 214 0.42 -2.31 11.76
C LEU A 214 0.56 -2.07 10.24
N LYS A 215 1.18 -3.03 9.53
CA LYS A 215 1.19 -3.04 8.05
C LYS A 215 -0.28 -2.99 7.56
N PRO A 216 -0.69 -1.98 6.78
CA PRO A 216 -2.06 -1.89 6.28
C PRO A 216 -2.40 -3.11 5.42
N GLY A 217 -3.61 -3.64 5.57
CA GLY A 217 -4.12 -4.66 4.66
C GLY A 217 -4.41 -4.12 3.27
N PHE A 218 -4.68 -5.01 2.31
CA PHE A 218 -5.16 -4.60 1.00
C PHE A 218 -6.52 -3.88 1.11
N GLY A 219 -6.71 -2.83 0.32
CA GLY A 219 -7.91 -2.00 0.37
C GLY A 219 -8.01 -1.09 1.60
N ALA A 220 -6.97 -1.03 2.45
CA ALA A 220 -6.90 -0.06 3.54
C ALA A 220 -7.03 1.38 3.00
N SER A 221 -7.75 2.22 3.73
CA SER A 221 -8.05 3.59 3.31
C SER A 221 -7.93 4.57 4.48
N PHE A 222 -7.53 5.79 4.14
CA PHE A 222 -7.51 6.93 5.05
C PHE A 222 -8.43 8.00 4.46
N ILE A 223 -9.40 8.45 5.24
CA ILE A 223 -10.39 9.44 4.83
C ILE A 223 -10.28 10.63 5.77
N LEU A 224 -10.12 11.80 5.16
CA LEU A 224 -10.13 13.09 5.84
C LEU A 224 -11.39 13.86 5.42
N GLU A 225 -12.28 14.12 6.37
CA GLU A 225 -13.49 14.89 6.16
C GLU A 225 -13.32 16.28 6.77
N MET A 226 -13.66 17.31 6.01
CA MET A 226 -13.71 18.69 6.50
C MET A 226 -15.17 19.16 6.47
N ARG A 227 -15.69 19.52 7.63
CA ARG A 227 -17.09 19.94 7.81
C ARG A 227 -17.20 21.47 7.91
N ASN A 228 -18.39 22.00 7.61
CA ASN A 228 -18.64 23.45 7.59
C ASN A 228 -18.40 24.16 8.93
N ASN A 229 -18.48 23.44 10.05
CA ASN A 229 -18.14 23.91 11.39
C ASN A 229 -16.62 23.92 11.68
N SER A 230 -15.77 23.77 10.65
CA SER A 230 -14.31 23.60 10.76
C SER A 230 -13.87 22.34 11.53
N GLU A 231 -14.79 21.38 11.74
CA GLU A 231 -14.47 20.08 12.30
C GLU A 231 -13.76 19.22 11.25
N ILE A 232 -12.68 18.57 11.67
CA ILE A 232 -11.92 17.63 10.85
C ILE A 232 -12.12 16.23 11.44
N ILE A 233 -12.65 15.31 10.64
CA ILE A 233 -12.80 13.91 11.03
C ILE A 233 -11.81 13.08 10.24
N VAL A 234 -11.08 12.23 10.96
CA VAL A 234 -10.14 11.27 10.40
C VAL A 234 -10.70 9.87 10.59
N THR A 235 -10.95 9.17 9.49
CA THR A 235 -11.39 7.78 9.49
C THR A 235 -10.31 6.90 8.84
N ILE A 236 -9.96 5.82 9.53
CA ILE A 236 -8.92 4.88 9.08
C ILE A 236 -9.57 3.51 8.96
N SER A 237 -9.54 2.93 7.77
CA SER A 237 -9.89 1.53 7.54
C SER A 237 -8.61 0.75 7.29
N THR A 238 -8.41 -0.35 8.02
CA THR A 238 -7.26 -1.25 7.84
C THR A 238 -7.48 -2.27 6.71
N GLY A 239 -8.58 -2.13 5.95
CA GLY A 239 -8.99 -3.02 4.86
C GLY A 239 -10.45 -3.45 5.03
N LEU A 240 -11.02 -4.07 3.99
CA LEU A 240 -12.29 -4.78 4.12
C LEU A 240 -12.04 -6.03 4.98
N GLN A 241 -12.49 -6.03 6.23
CA GLN A 241 -12.73 -7.29 6.94
C GLN A 241 -13.89 -7.97 6.22
N LEU A 242 -13.57 -8.80 5.22
CA LEU A 242 -14.44 -9.90 4.83
C LEU A 242 -14.33 -10.91 5.97
N ILE A 243 -15.16 -10.70 6.98
CA ILE A 243 -15.52 -11.74 7.94
C ILE A 243 -16.34 -12.75 7.13
N ASP A 244 -15.76 -13.93 6.91
CA ASP A 244 -16.56 -15.16 6.86
C ASP A 244 -16.62 -15.71 8.29
#